data_AF-A0A6B3GTJ7-F1
#
_entry.id   AF-A0A6B3GTJ7-F1
#
_cell.length_a   1.000
_cell.length_b   1.000
_cell.length_c   1.000
_cell.angle_alpha   90.00
_cell.angle_beta   90.00
_cell.angle_gamma   90.00
#
_symmetry.space_group_name_H-M   'P 1'
#
loop_
_entity.id
_entity.type
_entity.pdbx_description
1 polymer ?
#
loop_
_entity_poly.entity_id
_entity_poly.type
_entity_poly.pdbx_seq_one_letter_code
_entity_poly.pdbx_strand_id
1 'polypeptide(L)' 'LRADLGVREDAGLDWPRSRVVVAARAAALPPPVQSVFPDVRDLDGLWASCVRGRGLGLLGRAAIHPRQLEVIER' A
#
# COMPACT_ATOMS: atom_id res chain seq x y z
N LEU A 1 -5.20 8.27 -7.44
CA LEU A 1 -6.45 7.62 -6.97
C LEU A 1 -7.07 8.31 -5.76
N ARG A 2 -6.38 8.49 -4.62
CA ARG A 2 -6.98 9.14 -3.43
C ARG A 2 -7.62 10.51 -3.73
N ALA A 3 -6.87 11.40 -4.39
CA ALA A 3 -7.35 12.72 -4.79
C ALA A 3 -8.52 12.62 -5.79
N ASP A 4 -8.40 11.75 -6.78
CA ASP A 4 -9.41 11.48 -7.81
C ASP A 4 -10.74 10.98 -7.22
N LEU A 5 -10.69 10.11 -6.21
CA LEU A 5 -11.88 9.58 -5.52
C LEU A 5 -12.37 10.49 -4.37
N GLY A 6 -11.70 11.60 -4.07
CA GLY A 6 -12.04 12.46 -2.92
C GLY A 6 -11.90 11.80 -1.54
N VAL A 7 -11.18 10.69 -1.45
CA VAL A 7 -11.05 9.89 -0.22
C VAL A 7 -10.03 10.53 0.73
N ARG A 8 -10.37 10.64 2.02
CA ARG A 8 -9.48 11.20 3.05
C ARG A 8 -8.85 10.15 3.94
N GLU A 9 -9.58 9.09 4.25
CA GLU A 9 -9.07 8.02 5.10
C GLU A 9 -8.41 6.97 4.22
N ASP A 10 -7.31 6.37 4.70
CA ASP A 10 -6.68 5.26 3.97
C ASP A 10 -7.68 4.10 3.73
N ALA A 11 -8.72 4.02 4.57
CA ALA A 11 -9.76 3.03 4.45
C ALA A 11 -10.59 3.05 3.18
N GLY A 12 -10.79 4.23 2.58
CA GLY A 12 -11.48 4.31 1.30
C GLY A 12 -10.70 3.71 0.12
N LEU A 13 -9.44 3.29 0.32
CA LEU A 13 -8.63 2.63 -0.70
C LEU A 13 -8.60 1.10 -0.60
N ASP A 14 -9.29 0.48 0.37
CA ASP A 14 -9.26 -0.97 0.51
C ASP A 14 -9.89 -1.69 -0.66
N TRP A 15 -11.11 -1.27 -1.05
CA TRP A 15 -11.77 -1.87 -2.20
C TRP A 15 -10.93 -1.80 -3.49
N PRO A 16 -10.41 -0.63 -3.92
CA PRO A 16 -9.60 -0.59 -5.14
C PRO A 16 -8.30 -1.39 -5.00
N ARG A 17 -7.66 -1.44 -3.83
CA ARG A 17 -6.45 -2.26 -3.60
C ARG A 17 -6.77 -3.76 -3.74
N SER A 18 -7.79 -4.24 -3.05
CA SER A 18 -8.23 -5.64 -3.13
C SER A 18 -8.64 -6.01 -4.56
N ARG A 19 -9.34 -5.12 -5.27
CA ARG A 19 -9.73 -5.35 -6.66
C ARG A 19 -8.51 -5.57 -7.56
N VAL A 20 -7.46 -4.76 -7.41
CA VAL A 20 -6.23 -4.90 -8.22
C VAL A 20 -5.49 -6.19 -7.87
N VAL A 21 -5.43 -6.59 -6.59
CA VAL A 21 -4.84 -7.88 -6.17
C VAL A 21 -5.57 -9.06 -6.84
N VAL A 22 -6.91 -9.07 -6.79
CA VAL A 22 -7.72 -10.11 -7.43
C VAL A 22 -7.51 -10.13 -8.94
N ALA A 23 -7.47 -8.96 -9.58
CA ALA A 23 -7.25 -8.85 -11.02
C ALA A 23 -5.86 -9.37 -11.43
N ALA A 24 -4.81 -9.02 -10.67
CA ALA A 24 -3.45 -9.52 -10.91
C ALA A 24 -3.41 -11.06 -10.83
N ARG A 25 -4.04 -11.63 -9.80
CA ARG A 25 -4.12 -13.09 -9.66
C ARG A 25 -4.87 -13.75 -10.82
N ALA A 26 -6.01 -13.19 -11.23
CA ALA A 26 -6.79 -13.71 -12.35
C ALA A 26 -6.01 -13.67 -13.69
N ALA A 27 -5.11 -12.69 -13.84
CA ALA A 27 -4.23 -12.54 -14.99
C ALA A 27 -2.92 -13.34 -14.87
N ALA A 28 -2.75 -14.19 -13.85
CA ALA A 28 -1.51 -14.90 -13.54
C ALA A 28 -0.27 -13.97 -13.38
N LEU A 29 -0.48 -12.75 -12.90
CA LEU A 29 0.57 -11.78 -12.62
C LEU A 29 1.02 -11.85 -11.14
N PRO A 30 2.24 -11.38 -10.83
CA PRO A 30 2.68 -11.21 -9.45
C PRO A 30 1.76 -10.25 -8.67
N PRO A 31 1.70 -10.35 -7.33
CA PRO A 31 0.94 -9.41 -6.53
C PRO A 31 1.45 -7.97 -6.71
N PRO A 32 0.56 -6.98 -6.79
CA PRO A 32 0.95 -5.60 -7.04
C PRO A 32 1.68 -5.00 -5.83
N VAL A 33 2.58 -4.05 -6.11
CA VAL A 33 3.27 -3.24 -5.09
C VAL A 33 2.35 -2.12 -4.61
N GLN A 34 2.31 -1.90 -3.30
CA GLN A 34 1.60 -0.78 -2.69
C GLN A 34 2.29 0.55 -3.03
N SER A 35 1.49 1.56 -3.32
CA SER A 35 1.97 2.92 -3.56
C SER A 35 2.68 3.51 -2.33
N VAL A 36 3.46 4.55 -2.57
CA VAL A 36 4.30 5.24 -1.60
C VAL A 36 3.50 5.76 -0.40
N PHE A 37 4.16 5.85 0.76
CA PHE A 37 3.63 6.58 1.92
C PHE A 37 4.31 7.97 1.97
N PRO A 38 3.59 9.07 1.68
CA PRO A 38 4.22 10.37 1.46
C PRO A 38 4.81 11.02 2.71
N ASP A 39 4.23 10.79 3.90
CA ASP A 39 4.77 11.36 5.13
C ASP A 39 5.99 10.56 5.60
N VAL A 40 7.17 10.99 5.17
CA VAL A 40 8.45 10.35 5.47
C VAL A 40 8.81 10.36 6.96
N ARG A 41 8.17 11.19 7.79
CA ARG A 41 8.46 11.26 9.24
C ARG A 41 7.57 10.34 10.05
N ASP A 42 6.37 10.05 9.56
CA ASP A 42 5.38 9.19 10.23
C ASP A 42 5.67 7.71 9.94
N LEU A 43 6.61 7.15 10.71
CA LEU A 43 7.00 5.74 10.59
C LEU A 43 5.95 4.78 11.17
N ASP A 44 5.18 5.20 12.17
CA ASP A 44 4.12 4.39 12.76
C ASP A 44 2.92 4.27 11.81
N GLY A 45 2.52 5.37 11.18
CA GLY A 45 1.51 5.37 10.13
C GLY A 45 1.95 4.58 8.89
N LEU A 46 3.23 4.66 8.51
CA LEU A 46 3.81 3.81 7.49
C LEU A 46 3.66 2.32 7.85
N TRP A 47 4.06 1.92 9.06
CA TRP A 47 3.95 0.54 9.54
C TRP A 47 2.50 0.05 9.50
N ALA A 48 1.57 0.80 10.09
CA ALA A 48 0.15 0.47 10.11
C ALA A 48 -0.40 0.29 8.69
N SER A 49 -0.03 1.19 7.77
CA SER A 49 -0.45 1.10 6.37
C SER A 49 0.19 -0.07 5.62
N CYS A 50 1.42 -0.48 5.96
CA CYS A 50 2.09 -1.69 5.43
C CYS A 50 1.42 -2.97 5.91
N VAL A 51 1.14 -3.09 7.22
CA VAL A 51 0.41 -4.23 7.81
C VAL A 51 -0.94 -4.40 7.11
N ARG A 52 -1.64 -3.28 6.91
CA ARG A 52 -2.92 -3.27 6.21
C ARG A 52 -2.80 -3.71 4.75
N GLY A 53 -1.82 -3.17 4.02
CA GLY A 53 -1.56 -3.57 2.64
C GLY A 53 -1.22 -5.06 2.48
N ARG A 54 -0.41 -5.61 3.39
CA ARG A 54 -0.14 -7.06 3.46
C ARG A 54 -1.41 -7.87 3.70
N GLY A 55 -2.28 -7.40 4.60
CA GLY A 55 -3.60 -8.01 4.84
C GLY A 55 -4.50 -8.05 3.60
N LEU A 56 -4.33 -7.10 2.66
CA LEU A 56 -5.05 -7.09 1.38
C LEU A 56 -4.38 -7.91 0.27
N GLY A 57 -3.19 -8.48 0.52
CA GLY A 57 -2.44 -9.28 -0.45
C GLY A 57 -1.49 -8.49 -1.36
N LEU A 58 -1.11 -7.28 -0.98
CA LEU A 58 -0.06 -6.52 -1.69
C LEU A 58 1.33 -7.11 -1.40
N LEU A 59 2.22 -7.11 -2.40
CA LEU A 59 3.56 -7.71 -2.31
C LEU A 59 4.46 -7.01 -1.27
N GLY A 60 4.32 -5.69 -1.17
CA GLY A 60 5.21 -4.82 -0.43
C GLY A 60 4.87 -3.37 -0.75
N ARG A 61 5.78 -2.44 -0.46
CA ARG A 61 5.55 -1.01 -0.68
C ARG A 61 6.73 -0.33 -1.36
N ALA A 62 6.44 0.60 -2.27
CA ALA A 62 7.45 1.49 -2.80
C ALA A 62 7.92 2.51 -1.74
N ALA A 63 9.23 2.55 -1.48
CA ALA A 63 9.86 3.54 -0.61
C ALA A 63 10.20 4.82 -1.41
N ILE A 64 10.15 5.97 -0.73
CA ILE A 64 10.61 7.27 -1.28
C ILE A 64 11.74 7.88 -0.46
N HIS A 65 12.11 7.27 0.66
CA HIS A 65 13.21 7.72 1.52
C HIS A 65 13.87 6.53 2.23
N PRO A 66 15.21 6.48 2.36
CA PRO A 66 15.93 5.35 2.98
C PRO A 66 15.43 4.96 4.38
N ARG A 67 15.06 5.95 5.22
CA ARG A 67 14.46 5.71 6.54
C ARG A 67 13.17 4.86 6.56
N GLN A 68 12.50 4.72 5.41
CA GLN A 68 11.29 3.90 5.31
C GLN A 68 11.62 2.41 5.11
N LEU A 69 12.85 2.08 4.67
CA LEU A 69 13.25 0.72 4.31
C LEU A 69 13.10 -0.25 5.48
N GLU A 70 13.65 0.10 6.65
CA GLU A 70 13.56 -0.75 7.84
C GLU A 70 12.12 -1.05 8.24
N VAL A 71 11.20 -0.10 8.07
CA VAL A 71 9.78 -0.29 8.40
C VAL A 71 9.06 -1.11 7.34
N ILE A 72 9.41 -0.94 6.06
CA ILE A 72 8.80 -1.67 4.93
C ILE A 72 9.27 -3.13 4.89
N GLU A 73 10.52 -3.40 5.25
CA GLU A 73 11.16 -4.73 5.19
C GLU A 73 10.85 -5.63 6.39
N ARG A 74 10.30 -5.08 7.47
CA ARG A 74 9.76 -5.84 8.62
C ARG A 74 8.51 -6.63 8.24
#